data_AF-K0ZY11-F1
#
_entry.id   AF-K0ZY11-F1
#
_cell.length_a   1.000
_cell.length_b   1.000
_cell.length_c   1.000
_cell.angle_alpha   90.00
_cell.angle_beta   90.00
_cell.angle_gamma   90.00
#
_symmetry.space_group_name_H-M   'P 1'
#
loop_
_entity.id
_entity.type
_entity.pdbx_description
1 polymer ?
#
loop_
_entity_poly.entity_id
_entity_poly.type
_entity_poly.pdbx_seq_one_letter_code
_entity_poly.pdbx_strand_id
1 'polypeptide(L)'
;MPDTTFNREKKTDRPVIALCYDFDKTLSPDNMQAQGYIQTVQPEGSDMIGDFWKESNGRATANNMDKNLAYMYTMKKKARGQIVFTKEKLAEYGSQVALFPGVEDWFKRIRDYGYDKGIIVEHYIISSGLKEMIEGTTIAKEFKELYATSFYFDDDGVAVWPAQVVNYTNKTQFLFRISKGVLDVNDEAVNDSFAPDEIRVPFRNMIYLGDSDTDIPCMKLVNSQGGYSVGVFNPDEKDELKAKNKVYKMMRDNRISYFAPADYSEGSELDELVKLIIDKTVYNEKLYEKKYNNQKEAIEQAKPKEEQEKLDLINSLESSGSFKNTHAIVEKLSKYTSWKYEELEDLLEIALVNTQVWHILNDPDIKKFYQYLIEQLGSNTDELIRDKVENIQQKFES
;
A
#
# COMPACT_ATOMS: atom_id res chain seq x y z
N MET A 1 8.86 27.77 -19.03
CA MET A 1 9.01 27.12 -17.72
C MET A 1 10.42 26.57 -17.71
N PRO A 2 11.25 26.79 -16.67
CA PRO A 2 12.46 25.99 -16.55
C PRO A 2 12.02 24.53 -16.48
N ASP A 3 12.72 23.63 -17.18
CA ASP A 3 12.54 22.18 -17.03
C ASP A 3 12.83 21.81 -15.57
N THR A 4 11.82 21.87 -14.71
CA THR A 4 11.91 21.43 -13.33
C THR A 4 12.05 19.92 -13.35
N THR A 5 13.30 19.47 -13.26
CA THR A 5 13.64 18.07 -13.04
C THR A 5 13.27 17.73 -11.61
N PHE A 6 12.16 17.03 -11.43
CA PHE A 6 11.75 16.52 -10.13
C PHE A 6 12.70 15.41 -9.65
N ASN A 7 13.12 15.49 -8.39
CA ASN A 7 13.91 14.44 -7.76
C ASN A 7 12.99 13.34 -7.25
N ARG A 8 13.06 12.15 -7.86
CA ARG A 8 12.26 10.98 -7.51
C ARG A 8 13.10 9.93 -6.81
N GLU A 9 12.56 9.37 -5.74
CA GLU A 9 13.14 8.22 -5.06
C GLU A 9 12.93 6.96 -5.90
N LYS A 10 13.98 6.17 -6.08
CA LYS A 10 13.94 4.92 -6.87
C LYS A 10 14.17 3.73 -5.99
N LYS A 11 13.55 2.60 -6.35
CA LYS A 11 13.77 1.33 -5.66
C LYS A 11 15.27 1.04 -5.53
N THR A 12 15.67 0.59 -4.35
CA THR A 12 17.05 0.26 -3.99
C THR A 12 17.23 -1.25 -3.84
N ASP A 13 18.48 -1.70 -3.77
CA ASP A 13 18.80 -3.13 -3.53
C ASP A 13 18.35 -3.61 -2.15
N ARG A 14 18.24 -2.69 -1.18
CA ARG A 14 17.65 -2.98 0.13
C ARG A 14 16.16 -2.65 0.13
N PRO A 15 15.31 -3.52 0.70
CA PRO A 15 13.91 -3.18 0.90
C PRO A 15 13.77 -1.99 1.85
N VAL A 16 12.70 -1.24 1.66
CA VAL A 16 12.44 -0.03 2.45
C VAL A 16 11.09 -0.14 3.14
N ILE A 17 11.09 0.25 4.41
CA ILE A 17 9.90 0.43 5.22
C ILE A 17 9.64 1.93 5.38
N ALA A 18 8.41 2.34 5.09
CA ALA A 18 7.94 3.69 5.40
C ALA A 18 7.11 3.67 6.70
N LEU A 19 7.60 4.34 7.75
CA LEU A 19 6.81 4.66 8.93
C LEU A 19 6.16 6.02 8.71
N CYS A 20 4.84 6.02 8.57
CA CYS A 20 4.01 7.19 8.36
C CYS A 20 3.29 7.53 9.67
N TYR A 21 3.35 8.79 10.08
CA TYR A 21 2.73 9.27 11.32
C TYR A 21 1.72 10.36 11.03
N ASP A 22 0.58 10.33 11.72
CA ASP A 22 -0.06 11.58 12.09
C ASP A 22 0.79 12.31 13.14
N PHE A 23 0.48 13.59 13.40
CA PHE A 23 1.26 14.39 14.34
C PHE A 23 0.53 14.61 15.67
N ASP A 24 -0.59 15.34 15.62
CA ASP A 24 -1.39 15.66 16.80
C ASP A 24 -1.94 14.37 17.42
N LYS A 25 -1.84 14.23 18.74
CA LYS A 25 -2.25 13.04 19.52
C LYS A 25 -1.58 11.72 19.13
N THR A 26 -0.56 11.80 18.27
CA THR A 26 0.24 10.66 17.81
C THR A 26 1.68 10.84 18.28
N LEU A 27 2.37 11.90 17.84
CA LEU A 27 3.72 12.26 18.28
C LEU A 27 3.71 13.33 19.39
N SER A 28 2.66 14.15 19.43
CA SER A 28 2.38 15.15 20.46
C SER A 28 1.13 14.76 21.24
N PRO A 29 1.02 15.01 22.56
CA PRO A 29 -0.16 14.64 23.34
C PRO A 29 -1.42 15.45 22.98
N ASP A 30 -1.24 16.65 22.43
CA ASP A 30 -2.32 17.59 22.14
C ASP A 30 -2.23 18.13 20.72
N ASN A 31 -3.28 18.85 20.31
CA ASN A 31 -3.25 19.63 19.07
C ASN A 31 -2.19 20.73 19.19
N MET A 32 -1.28 20.84 18.23
CA MET A 32 -0.16 21.79 18.24
C MET A 32 -0.62 23.25 18.45
N GLN A 33 -1.77 23.65 17.89
CA GLN A 33 -2.27 25.03 18.03
C GLN A 33 -2.73 25.34 19.46
N ALA A 34 -3.09 24.31 20.24
CA ALA A 34 -3.53 24.43 21.62
C ALA A 34 -2.36 24.53 22.62
N GLN A 35 -1.12 24.51 22.15
CA GLN A 35 0.10 24.53 22.96
C GLN A 35 0.79 25.90 22.91
N GLY A 36 0.02 26.98 23.08
CA GLY A 36 0.53 28.36 23.22
C GLY A 36 -0.09 29.37 22.25
N TYR A 37 -0.31 28.98 20.99
CA TYR A 37 -0.86 29.90 19.98
C TYR A 37 -2.27 30.36 20.36
N ILE A 38 -3.19 29.42 20.62
CA ILE A 38 -4.58 29.75 20.95
C ILE A 38 -4.67 30.62 22.21
N GLN A 39 -3.85 30.32 23.23
CA GLN A 39 -3.78 31.09 24.47
C GLN A 39 -3.30 32.52 24.24
N THR A 40 -2.47 32.75 23.23
CA THR A 40 -1.99 34.11 22.91
C THR A 40 -3.08 34.94 22.22
N VAL A 41 -3.89 34.33 21.34
CA VAL A 41 -4.80 35.08 20.45
C VAL A 41 -6.25 35.12 20.92
N GLN A 42 -6.62 34.31 21.92
CA GLN A 42 -7.93 34.34 22.53
C GLN A 42 -7.95 35.29 23.74
N PRO A 43 -9.05 36.01 23.98
CA PRO A 43 -9.25 36.71 25.23
C PRO A 43 -9.16 35.74 26.41
N GLU A 44 -8.63 36.20 27.53
CA GLU A 44 -8.64 35.43 28.77
C GLU A 44 -10.07 35.00 29.12
N GLY A 45 -10.24 33.72 29.41
CA GLY A 45 -11.54 33.11 29.66
C GLY A 45 -11.38 31.70 30.21
N SER A 46 -12.49 31.09 30.60
CA SER A 46 -12.49 29.78 31.24
C SER A 46 -12.14 28.62 30.31
N ASP A 47 -12.40 28.73 28.99
CA ASP A 47 -12.12 27.68 28.00
C ASP A 47 -11.66 28.27 26.65
N MET A 48 -10.46 28.88 26.64
CA MET A 48 -9.90 29.51 25.44
C MET A 48 -9.78 28.54 24.25
N ILE A 49 -9.42 27.28 24.52
CA ILE A 49 -9.24 26.24 23.50
C ILE A 49 -10.60 25.83 22.92
N GLY A 50 -11.57 25.50 23.77
CA GLY A 50 -12.90 25.12 23.34
C GLY A 50 -13.59 26.23 22.56
N ASP A 51 -13.47 27.48 23.00
CA ASP A 51 -14.03 28.64 22.31
C ASP A 51 -13.42 28.86 20.92
N PHE A 52 -12.11 28.65 20.78
CA PHE A 52 -11.43 28.71 19.49
C PHE A 52 -11.98 27.66 18.51
N TRP A 53 -12.06 26.40 18.94
CA TRP A 53 -12.55 25.32 18.09
C TRP A 53 -14.04 25.42 17.81
N LYS A 54 -14.83 25.94 18.75
CA LYS A 54 -16.26 26.22 18.54
C LYS A 54 -16.45 27.30 17.46
N GLU A 55 -15.68 28.39 17.49
CA GLU A 55 -15.72 29.41 16.45
C GLU A 55 -15.29 28.84 15.09
N SER A 56 -14.16 28.12 15.04
CA SER A 56 -13.63 27.53 13.81
C SER A 56 -14.60 26.51 13.19
N ASN A 57 -15.05 25.53 13.96
CA ASN A 57 -15.97 24.51 13.49
C ASN A 57 -17.36 25.10 13.16
N GLY A 58 -17.79 26.12 13.90
CA GLY A 58 -18.99 26.88 13.60
C GLY A 58 -18.91 27.58 12.24
N ARG A 59 -17.76 28.20 11.91
CA ARG A 59 -17.51 28.76 10.57
C ARG A 59 -17.55 27.70 9.49
N ALA A 60 -16.92 26.55 9.74
CA ALA A 60 -16.90 25.45 8.78
C ALA A 60 -18.32 25.02 8.41
N THR A 61 -19.17 24.76 9.41
CA THR A 61 -20.57 24.37 9.21
C THR A 61 -21.38 25.47 8.53
N ALA A 62 -21.26 26.71 9.00
CA ALA A 62 -22.08 27.82 8.49
C ALA A 62 -21.75 28.22 7.04
N ASN A 63 -20.55 27.88 6.54
CA ASN A 63 -20.06 28.34 5.24
C ASN A 63 -19.62 27.18 4.32
N ASN A 64 -19.94 25.93 4.65
CA ASN A 64 -19.50 24.73 3.92
C ASN A 64 -17.98 24.68 3.70
N MET A 65 -17.19 25.09 4.69
CA MET A 65 -15.73 25.06 4.59
C MET A 65 -15.19 23.70 5.03
N ASP A 66 -14.09 23.29 4.40
CA ASP A 66 -13.21 22.27 5.00
C ASP A 66 -12.76 22.75 6.40
N LYS A 67 -12.75 21.84 7.39
CA LYS A 67 -12.41 22.18 8.77
C LYS A 67 -10.98 22.72 8.91
N ASN A 68 -10.06 22.26 8.06
CA ASN A 68 -8.69 22.74 8.06
C ASN A 68 -8.62 24.17 7.55
N LEU A 69 -9.30 24.45 6.43
CA LEU A 69 -9.45 25.82 5.92
C LEU A 69 -10.08 26.75 6.96
N ALA A 70 -11.09 26.26 7.70
CA ALA A 70 -11.75 27.05 8.74
C ALA A 70 -10.81 27.38 9.92
N TYR A 71 -10.00 26.42 10.40
CA TYR A 71 -9.08 26.72 11.49
C TYR A 71 -7.96 27.64 11.01
N MET A 72 -7.42 27.45 9.80
CA MET A 72 -6.36 28.30 9.25
C MET A 72 -6.83 29.75 9.15
N TYR A 73 -8.04 29.95 8.62
CA TYR A 73 -8.66 31.26 8.57
C TYR A 73 -8.86 31.85 9.97
N THR A 74 -9.34 31.04 10.92
CA THR A 74 -9.60 31.48 12.30
C THR A 74 -8.30 31.88 13.00
N MET A 75 -7.21 31.12 12.83
CA MET A 75 -5.88 31.47 13.32
C MET A 75 -5.47 32.84 12.78
N LYS A 76 -5.38 32.99 11.46
CA LYS A 76 -4.97 34.25 10.82
C LYS A 76 -5.84 35.43 11.25
N LYS A 77 -7.16 35.23 11.38
CA LYS A 77 -8.09 36.28 11.82
C LYS A 77 -7.82 36.71 13.26
N LYS A 78 -7.61 35.76 14.17
CA LYS A 78 -7.36 36.03 15.60
C LYS A 78 -6.01 36.67 15.86
N ALA A 79 -4.99 36.36 15.04
CA ALA A 79 -3.68 37.00 15.14
C ALA A 79 -3.70 38.52 14.83
N ARG A 80 -4.69 39.01 14.07
CA ARG A 80 -4.74 40.41 13.64
C ARG A 80 -4.72 41.37 14.83
N GLY A 81 -3.76 42.29 14.83
CA GLY A 81 -3.58 43.28 15.88
C GLY A 81 -2.92 42.75 17.15
N GLN A 82 -2.53 41.46 17.18
CA GLN A 82 -1.90 40.81 18.33
C GLN A 82 -0.53 40.23 17.98
N ILE A 83 -0.41 39.57 16.83
CA ILE A 83 0.79 38.87 16.39
C ILE A 83 0.99 39.11 14.89
N VAL A 84 2.23 39.35 14.46
CA VAL A 84 2.58 39.27 13.04
C VAL A 84 2.64 37.80 12.65
N PHE A 85 1.69 37.36 11.82
CA PHE A 85 1.45 35.95 11.53
C PHE A 85 2.44 35.43 10.46
N THR A 86 3.73 35.36 10.81
CA THR A 86 4.83 34.96 9.92
C THR A 86 5.18 33.48 10.00
N LYS A 87 5.96 32.98 9.03
CA LYS A 87 6.48 31.61 9.05
C LYS A 87 7.31 31.34 10.30
N GLU A 88 8.21 32.26 10.64
CA GLU A 88 9.10 32.15 11.80
C GLU A 88 8.31 32.12 13.10
N LYS A 89 7.24 32.92 13.20
CA LYS A 89 6.41 32.94 14.40
C LYS A 89 5.62 31.65 14.57
N LEU A 90 5.13 31.05 13.48
CA LEU A 90 4.51 29.72 13.53
C LEU A 90 5.52 28.65 13.94
N ALA A 91 6.75 28.69 13.42
CA ALA A 91 7.82 27.78 13.83
C ALA A 91 8.21 27.97 15.29
N GLU A 92 8.22 29.20 15.81
CA GLU A 92 8.46 29.48 17.23
C GLU A 92 7.43 28.82 18.14
N TYR A 93 6.14 28.89 17.80
CA TYR A 93 5.11 28.14 18.52
C TYR A 93 5.29 26.62 18.38
N GLY A 94 5.70 26.17 17.19
CA GLY A 94 6.09 24.79 16.91
C GLY A 94 7.19 24.26 17.84
N SER A 95 8.20 25.07 18.11
CA SER A 95 9.34 24.70 18.97
C SER A 95 8.98 24.46 20.44
N GLN A 96 7.78 24.89 20.86
CA GLN A 96 7.26 24.76 22.22
C GLN A 96 6.31 23.56 22.36
N VAL A 97 5.99 22.88 21.26
CA VAL A 97 5.10 21.72 21.25
C VAL A 97 5.74 20.58 22.06
N ALA A 98 5.00 20.08 23.04
CA ALA A 98 5.38 18.90 23.79
C ALA A 98 5.28 17.66 22.90
N LEU A 99 6.19 16.71 23.11
CA LEU A 99 6.20 15.41 22.45
C LEU A 99 5.93 14.32 23.48
N PHE A 100 5.40 13.19 23.02
CA PHE A 100 5.28 12.01 23.86
C PHE A 100 6.65 11.50 24.34
N PRO A 101 6.70 10.75 25.44
CA PRO A 101 7.94 10.15 25.95
C PRO A 101 8.69 9.36 24.87
N GLY A 102 10.01 9.55 24.80
CA GLY A 102 10.91 8.81 23.92
C GLY A 102 10.89 9.19 22.44
N VAL A 103 10.04 10.13 22.00
CA VAL A 103 9.90 10.52 20.59
C VAL A 103 11.21 11.09 20.01
N GLU A 104 11.98 11.86 20.78
CA GLU A 104 13.20 12.50 20.25
C GLU A 104 14.27 11.48 19.82
N ASP A 105 14.43 10.38 20.56
CA ASP A 105 15.43 9.35 20.27
C ASP A 105 14.88 8.20 19.39
N TRP A 106 13.56 8.15 19.22
CA TRP A 106 12.85 7.09 18.50
C TRP A 106 13.35 6.90 17.06
N PHE A 107 13.40 7.98 16.28
CA PHE A 107 13.62 7.91 14.84
C PHE A 107 14.98 7.29 14.50
N LYS A 108 16.04 7.77 15.15
CA LYS A 108 17.38 7.21 14.97
C LYS A 108 17.43 5.74 15.39
N ARG A 109 16.86 5.40 16.55
CA ARG A 109 16.86 4.03 17.06
C ARG A 109 16.19 3.04 16.11
N ILE A 110 15.04 3.42 15.54
CA ILE A 110 14.33 2.55 14.58
C ILE A 110 15.08 2.44 13.25
N ARG A 111 15.70 3.53 12.76
CA ARG A 111 16.57 3.47 11.56
C ARG A 111 17.76 2.54 11.77
N ASP A 112 18.43 2.65 12.91
CA ASP A 112 19.58 1.81 13.25
C ASP A 112 19.16 0.33 13.33
N TYR A 113 18.03 0.04 14.00
CA TYR A 113 17.49 -1.32 14.07
C TYR A 113 17.18 -1.90 12.68
N GLY A 114 16.55 -1.12 11.81
CA GLY A 114 16.29 -1.53 10.43
C GLY A 114 17.57 -1.77 9.64
N TYR A 115 18.55 -0.87 9.78
CA TYR A 115 19.83 -0.95 9.08
C TYR A 115 20.58 -2.24 9.41
N ASP A 116 20.62 -2.61 10.69
CA ASP A 116 21.25 -3.85 11.18
C ASP A 116 20.59 -5.11 10.61
N LYS A 117 19.32 -5.00 10.20
CA LYS A 117 18.55 -6.08 9.57
C LYS A 117 18.57 -6.03 8.05
N GLY A 118 19.31 -5.10 7.45
CA GLY A 118 19.40 -4.92 6.00
C GLY A 118 18.19 -4.20 5.37
N ILE A 119 17.39 -3.50 6.18
CA ILE A 119 16.21 -2.72 5.75
C ILE A 119 16.51 -1.23 5.89
N ILE A 120 16.06 -0.43 4.93
CA ILE A 120 16.06 1.03 5.09
C ILE A 120 14.75 1.43 5.75
N VAL A 121 14.80 2.20 6.84
CA VAL A 121 13.60 2.77 7.45
C VAL A 121 13.56 4.26 7.16
N GLU A 122 12.43 4.72 6.65
CA GLU A 122 12.16 6.13 6.35
C GLU A 122 10.94 6.58 7.15
N HIS A 123 11.02 7.79 7.70
CA HIS A 123 9.97 8.36 8.52
C HIS A 123 9.28 9.50 7.76
N TYR A 124 7.95 9.53 7.80
CA TYR A 124 7.12 10.47 7.07
C TYR A 124 6.02 11.04 7.95
N ILE A 125 5.76 12.35 7.85
CA ILE A 125 4.55 12.94 8.44
C ILE A 125 3.46 13.02 7.38
N ILE A 126 2.25 12.61 7.77
CA ILE A 126 1.00 12.82 7.03
C ILE A 126 -0.02 13.39 8.02
N SER A 127 -0.08 14.72 8.14
CA SER A 127 -0.86 15.39 9.20
C SER A 127 -1.81 16.45 8.67
N SER A 128 -2.96 16.61 9.35
CA SER A 128 -3.87 17.74 9.11
C SER A 128 -3.39 19.03 9.80
N GLY A 129 -2.40 18.93 10.70
CA GLY A 129 -1.78 20.05 11.40
C GLY A 129 -0.96 20.97 10.47
N LEU A 130 -0.36 22.01 11.05
CA LEU A 130 0.39 23.02 10.31
C LEU A 130 1.85 22.62 10.09
N LYS A 131 2.28 22.57 8.84
CA LYS A 131 3.65 22.24 8.43
C LYS A 131 4.65 23.16 9.10
N GLU A 132 4.39 24.46 9.17
CA GLU A 132 5.33 25.43 9.73
C GLU A 132 5.54 25.26 11.23
N MET A 133 4.51 24.82 11.96
CA MET A 133 4.66 24.46 13.37
C MET A 133 5.44 23.15 13.53
N ILE A 134 5.16 22.13 12.70
CA ILE A 134 5.90 20.87 12.73
C ILE A 134 7.38 21.09 12.39
N GLU A 135 7.69 21.91 11.38
CA GLU A 135 9.05 22.32 11.00
C GLU A 135 9.82 23.01 12.14
N GLY A 136 9.10 23.66 13.07
CA GLY A 136 9.68 24.29 14.25
C GLY A 136 10.09 23.32 15.37
N THR A 137 9.66 22.06 15.31
CA THR A 137 9.95 21.06 16.34
C THR A 137 11.38 20.51 16.25
N THR A 138 11.89 19.96 17.37
CA THR A 138 13.23 19.33 17.41
C THR A 138 13.36 18.12 16.49
N ILE A 139 12.24 17.48 16.17
CA ILE A 139 12.15 16.24 15.38
C ILE A 139 11.91 16.48 13.88
N ALA A 140 11.71 17.72 13.43
CA ALA A 140 11.41 18.03 12.02
C ALA A 140 12.45 17.45 11.04
N LYS A 141 13.72 17.45 11.45
CA LYS A 141 14.86 16.92 10.68
C LYS A 141 14.87 15.40 10.52
N GLU A 142 14.06 14.67 11.29
CA GLU A 142 14.05 13.20 11.29
C GLU A 142 13.22 12.62 10.15
N PHE A 143 12.39 13.44 9.51
CA PHE A 143 11.48 13.02 8.46
C PHE A 143 12.08 13.18 7.07
N LYS A 144 11.86 12.17 6.23
CA LYS A 144 12.22 12.19 4.82
C LYS A 144 11.35 13.18 4.04
N GLU A 145 10.07 13.28 4.39
CA GLU A 145 9.15 14.29 3.88
C GLU A 145 8.03 14.60 4.90
N LEU A 146 7.55 15.84 4.87
CA LEU A 146 6.51 16.40 5.74
C LEU A 146 5.30 16.82 4.91
N TYR A 147 4.27 15.96 4.88
CA TYR A 147 2.97 16.27 4.28
C TYR A 147 2.02 16.82 5.34
N ALA A 148 1.83 18.14 5.32
CA ALA A 148 0.96 18.82 6.26
C ALA A 148 0.28 20.05 5.62
N THR A 149 -0.78 20.53 6.28
CA THR A 149 -1.45 21.78 5.89
C THR A 149 -0.47 22.94 6.04
N SER A 150 -0.38 23.86 5.08
CA SER A 150 0.62 24.93 5.08
C SER A 150 0.07 26.24 4.54
N PHE A 151 0.71 27.35 4.90
CA PHE A 151 0.41 28.67 4.34
C PHE A 151 1.37 29.01 3.19
N TYR A 152 0.87 29.80 2.25
CA TYR A 152 1.64 30.61 1.34
C TYR A 152 2.00 31.92 2.05
N PHE A 153 3.27 32.30 1.98
CA PHE A 153 3.82 33.49 2.60
C PHE A 153 4.22 34.50 1.51
N ASP A 154 4.04 35.78 1.77
CA ASP A 154 4.54 36.86 0.89
C ASP A 154 6.04 37.12 1.09
N ASP A 155 6.56 38.11 0.36
CA ASP A 155 7.99 38.49 0.40
C ASP A 155 8.44 38.98 1.79
N ASP A 156 7.51 39.43 2.64
CA ASP A 156 7.76 39.83 4.03
C ASP A 156 7.63 38.65 5.02
N GLY A 157 7.39 37.44 4.51
CA GLY A 157 7.26 36.23 5.32
C GLY A 157 5.92 36.13 6.06
N VAL A 158 4.91 36.92 5.70
CA VAL A 158 3.59 36.94 6.35
C VAL A 158 2.64 35.96 5.64
N ALA A 159 1.91 35.14 6.40
CA ALA A 159 0.99 34.17 5.83
C ALA A 159 -0.20 34.87 5.13
N VAL A 160 -0.36 34.60 3.83
CA VAL A 160 -1.39 35.20 2.97
C VAL A 160 -2.59 34.26 2.78
N TRP A 161 -2.33 33.02 2.39
CA TRP A 161 -3.34 32.07 1.89
C TRP A 161 -2.95 30.62 2.23
N PRO A 162 -3.88 29.65 2.31
CA PRO A 162 -3.51 28.23 2.40
C PRO A 162 -2.78 27.73 1.15
N ALA A 163 -1.54 27.25 1.28
CA ALA A 163 -0.75 26.67 0.19
C ALA A 163 -1.10 25.19 -0.06
N GLN A 164 -1.17 24.41 1.00
CA GLN A 164 -1.61 23.01 0.97
C GLN A 164 -2.61 22.78 2.10
N VAL A 165 -3.62 21.96 1.84
CA VAL A 165 -4.61 21.56 2.84
C VAL A 165 -4.64 20.06 2.88
N VAL A 166 -4.29 19.46 4.03
CA VAL A 166 -4.25 18.02 4.20
C VAL A 166 -5.44 17.58 5.04
N ASN A 167 -6.42 16.93 4.43
CA ASN A 167 -7.63 16.43 5.08
C ASN A 167 -7.70 14.89 5.04
N TYR A 168 -8.66 14.32 5.77
CA TYR A 168 -8.81 12.87 5.92
C TYR A 168 -8.87 12.10 4.58
N THR A 169 -9.38 12.71 3.51
CA THR A 169 -9.43 12.08 2.19
C THR A 169 -8.08 12.17 1.49
N ASN A 170 -7.50 13.36 1.41
CA ASN A 170 -6.27 13.56 0.64
C ASN A 170 -5.02 13.05 1.36
N LYS A 171 -5.06 12.75 2.68
CA LYS A 171 -3.97 12.04 3.36
C LYS A 171 -3.55 10.77 2.59
N THR A 172 -4.52 10.08 1.97
CA THR A 172 -4.26 8.86 1.18
C THR A 172 -3.38 9.07 -0.05
N GLN A 173 -3.41 10.24 -0.72
CA GLN A 173 -2.53 10.48 -1.88
C GLN A 173 -1.05 10.46 -1.49
N PHE A 174 -0.71 10.87 -0.27
CA PHE A 174 0.67 10.90 0.20
C PHE A 174 1.23 9.49 0.39
N LEU A 175 0.39 8.51 0.74
CA LEU A 175 0.79 7.11 0.75
C LEU A 175 1.17 6.62 -0.65
N PHE A 176 0.41 7.01 -1.69
CA PHE A 176 0.77 6.66 -3.07
C PHE A 176 2.06 7.36 -3.53
N ARG A 177 2.28 8.61 -3.12
CA ARG A 177 3.52 9.35 -3.39
C ARG A 177 4.73 8.66 -2.77
N ILE A 178 4.65 8.31 -1.49
CA ILE A 178 5.69 7.55 -0.78
C ILE A 178 5.90 6.20 -1.46
N SER A 179 4.81 5.50 -1.81
CA SER A 179 4.89 4.19 -2.45
C SER A 179 5.66 4.22 -3.77
N LYS A 180 5.40 5.24 -4.59
CA LYS A 180 6.03 5.43 -5.91
C LYS A 180 7.37 6.18 -5.86
N GLY A 181 7.74 6.76 -4.72
CA GLY A 181 8.92 7.62 -4.58
C GLY A 181 8.76 9.00 -5.24
N VAL A 182 7.52 9.45 -5.47
CA VAL A 182 7.19 10.74 -6.10
C VAL A 182 6.80 11.74 -5.00
N LEU A 183 7.80 12.20 -4.24
CA LEU A 183 7.55 12.90 -2.98
C LEU A 183 7.01 14.33 -3.16
N ASP A 184 7.46 15.06 -4.19
CA ASP A 184 7.01 16.42 -4.47
C ASP A 184 5.51 16.45 -4.80
N VAL A 185 4.75 17.30 -4.10
CA VAL A 185 3.29 17.42 -4.27
C VAL A 185 2.87 17.98 -5.62
N ASN A 186 3.77 18.67 -6.32
CA ASN A 186 3.53 19.23 -7.66
C ASN A 186 3.98 18.29 -8.79
N ASP A 187 4.62 17.15 -8.47
CA ASP A 187 4.96 16.14 -9.48
C ASP A 187 3.72 15.28 -9.80
N GLU A 188 3.24 15.38 -11.03
CA GLU A 188 2.06 14.67 -11.53
C GLU A 188 2.32 13.18 -11.78
N ALA A 189 3.58 12.73 -11.78
CA ALA A 189 3.92 11.33 -12.03
C ALA A 189 3.42 10.36 -10.97
N VAL A 190 2.91 10.85 -9.83
CA VAL A 190 2.14 10.00 -8.91
C VAL A 190 0.95 9.34 -9.60
N ASN A 191 0.43 9.91 -10.70
CA ASN A 191 -0.67 9.35 -11.47
C ASN A 191 -0.23 8.30 -12.50
N ASP A 192 1.07 8.21 -12.80
CA ASP A 192 1.59 7.27 -13.80
C ASP A 192 1.50 5.82 -13.30
N SER A 193 1.45 4.87 -14.23
CA SER A 193 1.51 3.45 -13.90
C SER A 193 2.96 3.05 -13.63
N PHE A 194 3.22 2.36 -12.51
CA PHE A 194 4.54 1.84 -12.13
C PHE A 194 4.47 0.32 -12.11
N ALA A 195 5.46 -0.35 -12.70
CA ALA A 195 5.55 -1.79 -12.59
C ALA A 195 5.85 -2.21 -11.13
N PRO A 196 5.39 -3.38 -10.66
CA PRO A 196 5.60 -3.82 -9.28
C PRO A 196 7.07 -3.83 -8.82
N ASP A 197 7.99 -4.02 -9.76
CA ASP A 197 9.43 -4.02 -9.54
C ASP A 197 10.06 -2.61 -9.55
N GLU A 198 9.33 -1.57 -9.96
CA GLU A 198 9.76 -0.16 -9.90
C GLU A 198 9.26 0.55 -8.63
N ILE A 199 8.27 -0.01 -7.95
CA ILE A 199 7.70 0.54 -6.72
C ILE A 199 8.78 0.69 -5.63
N ARG A 200 8.93 1.93 -5.14
CA ARG A 200 9.92 2.31 -4.14
C ARG A 200 9.63 1.72 -2.76
N VAL A 201 8.39 1.86 -2.31
CA VAL A 201 7.88 1.32 -1.04
C VAL A 201 6.54 0.62 -1.31
N PRO A 202 6.52 -0.72 -1.42
CA PRO A 202 5.26 -1.43 -1.51
C PRO A 202 4.41 -1.18 -0.26
N PHE A 203 3.08 -1.07 -0.40
CA PHE A 203 2.18 -0.81 0.74
C PHE A 203 2.32 -1.85 1.87
N ARG A 204 2.64 -3.10 1.53
CA ARG A 204 2.95 -4.16 2.50
C ARG A 204 4.12 -3.86 3.44
N ASN A 205 4.97 -2.89 3.07
CA ASN A 205 6.12 -2.44 3.84
C ASN A 205 5.85 -1.07 4.49
N MET A 206 4.59 -0.63 4.55
CA MET A 206 4.21 0.60 5.24
C MET A 206 3.69 0.30 6.63
N ILE A 207 4.10 1.12 7.59
CA ILE A 207 3.53 1.17 8.95
C ILE A 207 2.89 2.55 9.11
N TYR A 208 1.61 2.60 9.43
CA TYR A 208 0.89 3.84 9.70
C TYR A 208 0.51 3.94 11.17
N LEU A 209 0.93 5.02 11.82
CA LEU A 209 0.62 5.33 13.22
C LEU A 209 -0.31 6.54 13.30
N GLY A 210 -1.41 6.42 14.02
CA GLY A 210 -2.33 7.53 14.28
C GLY A 210 -3.31 7.25 15.41
N ASP A 211 -3.89 8.28 16.01
CA ASP A 211 -4.93 8.15 17.05
C ASP A 211 -6.36 8.40 16.53
N SER A 212 -6.46 9.02 15.35
CA SER A 212 -7.64 9.80 15.02
C SER A 212 -8.58 9.09 14.05
N ASP A 213 -9.86 9.46 14.12
CA ASP A 213 -10.83 9.04 13.11
C ASP A 213 -10.48 9.60 11.70
N THR A 214 -9.66 10.66 11.62
CA THR A 214 -9.25 11.26 10.34
C THR A 214 -8.24 10.39 9.59
N ASP A 215 -7.56 9.48 10.30
CA ASP A 215 -6.58 8.56 9.73
C ASP A 215 -7.18 7.26 9.22
N ILE A 216 -8.46 6.99 9.54
CA ILE A 216 -9.15 5.76 9.14
C ILE A 216 -8.99 5.44 7.65
N PRO A 217 -9.13 6.38 6.69
CA PRO A 217 -8.93 6.06 5.28
C PRO A 217 -7.51 5.56 4.98
N CYS A 218 -6.48 6.16 5.59
CA CYS A 218 -5.09 5.76 5.44
C CYS A 218 -4.82 4.40 6.08
N MET A 219 -5.26 4.22 7.33
CA MET A 219 -5.13 2.96 8.05
C MET A 219 -5.81 1.81 7.30
N LYS A 220 -7.06 2.03 6.85
CA LYS A 220 -7.77 1.01 6.07
C LYS A 220 -7.04 0.68 4.77
N LEU A 221 -6.54 1.69 4.06
CA LEU A 221 -5.79 1.49 2.81
C LEU A 221 -4.55 0.64 3.06
N VAL A 222 -3.70 1.05 4.00
CA VAL A 222 -2.45 0.35 4.36
C VAL A 222 -2.75 -1.10 4.78
N ASN A 223 -3.71 -1.30 5.67
CA ASN A 223 -4.09 -2.63 6.16
C ASN A 223 -4.63 -3.52 5.03
N SER A 224 -5.47 -2.99 4.14
CA SER A 224 -6.03 -3.75 3.01
C SER A 224 -4.98 -4.15 1.96
N GLN A 225 -3.87 -3.43 1.90
CA GLN A 225 -2.75 -3.67 0.98
C GLN A 225 -1.61 -4.46 1.65
N GLY A 226 -1.86 -5.04 2.83
CA GLY A 226 -0.94 -5.93 3.53
C GLY A 226 0.09 -5.22 4.41
N GLY A 227 -0.01 -3.90 4.57
CA GLY A 227 0.80 -3.12 5.51
C GLY A 227 0.23 -3.15 6.93
N TYR A 228 0.77 -2.30 7.78
CA TYR A 228 0.51 -2.33 9.23
C TYR A 228 -0.11 -1.02 9.69
N SER A 229 -1.31 -1.09 10.28
CA SER A 229 -1.95 0.09 10.88
C SER A 229 -1.99 -0.06 12.39
N VAL A 230 -1.38 0.90 13.08
CA VAL A 230 -1.22 0.92 14.52
C VAL A 230 -1.98 2.12 15.08
N GLY A 231 -3.05 1.85 15.84
CA GLY A 231 -3.75 2.87 16.60
C GLY A 231 -2.97 3.24 17.86
N VAL A 232 -2.60 4.50 18.05
CA VAL A 232 -1.97 4.94 19.30
C VAL A 232 -2.95 5.67 20.21
N PHE A 233 -2.72 5.62 21.52
CA PHE A 233 -3.53 6.34 22.51
C PHE A 233 -2.64 6.95 23.59
N ASN A 234 -3.08 8.08 24.16
CA ASN A 234 -2.33 8.78 25.19
C ASN A 234 -2.23 7.90 26.46
N PRO A 235 -1.02 7.51 26.90
CA PRO A 235 -0.83 6.70 28.10
C PRO A 235 -1.15 7.45 29.41
N ASP A 236 -1.12 8.78 29.40
CA ASP A 236 -1.35 9.63 30.57
C ASP A 236 -2.84 9.97 30.81
N GLU A 237 -3.73 9.52 29.93
CA GLU A 237 -5.18 9.67 30.14
C GLU A 237 -5.60 8.83 31.36
N LYS A 238 -6.08 9.52 32.40
CA LYS A 238 -6.43 8.91 33.69
C LYS A 238 -7.56 7.90 33.58
N ASP A 239 -8.47 8.11 32.63
CA ASP A 239 -9.52 7.16 32.31
C ASP A 239 -9.03 6.20 31.22
N GLU A 240 -8.52 5.04 31.63
CA GLU A 240 -7.99 4.02 30.72
C GLU A 240 -9.03 3.59 29.67
N LEU A 241 -10.31 3.48 30.06
CA LEU A 241 -11.37 3.09 29.13
C LEU A 241 -11.55 4.17 28.08
N LYS A 242 -11.55 5.45 28.48
CA LYS A 242 -11.61 6.59 27.54
C LYS A 242 -10.39 6.63 26.62
N ALA A 243 -9.19 6.36 27.13
CA ALA A 243 -7.96 6.30 26.34
C ALA A 243 -8.06 5.24 25.24
N LYS A 244 -8.54 4.04 25.60
CA LYS A 244 -8.58 2.87 24.70
C LYS A 244 -9.86 2.75 23.87
N ASN A 245 -10.94 3.45 24.23
CA ASN A 245 -12.25 3.32 23.57
C ASN A 245 -12.19 3.56 22.06
N LYS A 246 -11.38 4.54 21.63
CA LYS A 246 -11.17 4.83 20.21
C LYS A 246 -10.51 3.66 19.49
N VAL A 247 -9.35 3.20 19.98
CA VAL A 247 -8.60 2.11 19.37
C VAL A 247 -9.39 0.80 19.41
N TYR A 248 -10.16 0.53 20.47
CA TYR A 248 -11.07 -0.62 20.54
C TYR A 248 -12.18 -0.57 19.50
N LYS A 249 -12.76 0.60 19.25
CA LYS A 249 -13.75 0.78 18.18
C LYS A 249 -13.09 0.54 16.81
N MET A 250 -11.93 1.14 16.56
CA MET A 250 -11.20 0.98 15.29
C MET A 250 -10.80 -0.48 15.03
N MET A 251 -10.37 -1.20 16.06
CA MET A 251 -10.02 -2.62 15.99
C MET A 251 -11.27 -3.47 15.67
N ARG A 252 -12.39 -3.26 16.38
CA ARG A 252 -13.66 -3.98 16.11
C ARG A 252 -14.19 -3.74 14.70
N ASP A 253 -14.00 -2.54 14.18
CA ASP A 253 -14.40 -2.17 12.82
C ASP A 253 -13.38 -2.64 11.75
N ASN A 254 -12.35 -3.42 12.11
CA ASN A 254 -11.26 -3.89 11.24
C ASN A 254 -10.51 -2.74 10.52
N ARG A 255 -10.39 -1.57 11.17
CA ARG A 255 -9.74 -0.38 10.61
C ARG A 255 -8.24 -0.35 10.90
N ILE A 256 -7.82 -0.94 12.03
CA ILE A 256 -6.42 -1.09 12.45
C ILE A 256 -6.12 -2.56 12.69
N SER A 257 -4.83 -2.91 12.66
CA SER A 257 -4.36 -4.28 12.91
C SER A 257 -3.81 -4.42 14.33
N TYR A 258 -3.25 -3.34 14.88
CA TYR A 258 -2.64 -3.28 16.21
C TYR A 258 -2.98 -1.97 16.88
N PHE A 259 -2.78 -1.90 18.19
CA PHE A 259 -2.77 -0.65 18.94
C PHE A 259 -1.73 -0.73 20.05
N ALA A 260 -1.22 0.42 20.50
CA ALA A 260 -0.25 0.53 21.57
C ALA A 260 -0.35 1.91 22.24
N PRO A 261 0.11 2.08 23.49
CA PRO A 261 0.26 3.41 24.08
C PRO A 261 1.23 4.25 23.25
N ALA A 262 0.99 5.57 23.20
CA ALA A 262 1.90 6.56 22.61
C ALA A 262 3.11 6.81 23.53
N ASP A 263 3.87 5.75 23.80
CA ASP A 263 5.15 5.79 24.48
C ASP A 263 6.20 5.25 23.52
N TYR A 264 7.09 6.13 23.08
CA TYR A 264 8.13 5.87 22.09
C TYR A 264 9.48 5.57 22.75
N SER A 265 9.50 5.31 24.07
CA SER A 265 10.71 4.94 24.79
C SER A 265 11.23 3.57 24.36
N GLU A 266 12.53 3.32 24.50
CA GLU A 266 13.11 2.02 24.18
C GLU A 266 12.52 0.92 25.09
N GLY A 267 12.10 -0.20 24.49
CA GLY A 267 11.47 -1.30 25.23
C GLY A 267 10.01 -1.07 25.61
N SER A 268 9.39 0.02 25.15
CA SER A 268 7.93 0.19 25.27
C SER A 268 7.18 -0.80 24.35
N GLU A 269 5.88 -0.97 24.59
CA GLU A 269 5.02 -1.82 23.76
C GLU A 269 5.04 -1.39 22.27
N LEU A 270 5.07 -0.08 22.01
CA LEU A 270 5.12 0.45 20.64
C LEU A 270 6.50 0.19 19.98
N ASP A 271 7.59 0.35 20.72
CA ASP A 271 8.95 0.08 20.25
C ASP A 271 9.13 -1.40 19.89
N GLU A 272 8.70 -2.31 20.77
CA GLU A 272 8.71 -3.75 20.52
C GLU A 272 7.84 -4.14 19.32
N LEU A 273 6.63 -3.58 19.21
CA LEU A 273 5.71 -3.84 18.11
C LEU A 273 6.33 -3.44 16.77
N VAL A 274 6.91 -2.24 16.67
CA VAL A 274 7.52 -1.76 15.42
C VAL A 274 8.73 -2.60 15.04
N LYS A 275 9.59 -2.97 16.01
CA LYS A 275 10.72 -3.87 15.79
C LYS A 275 10.27 -5.26 15.28
N LEU A 276 9.18 -5.80 15.84
CA LEU A 276 8.58 -7.05 15.38
C LEU A 276 8.06 -6.97 13.94
N ILE A 277 7.44 -5.84 13.55
CA ILE A 277 7.00 -5.61 12.18
C ILE A 277 8.20 -5.53 11.22
N ILE A 278 9.30 -4.89 11.63
CA ILE A 278 10.55 -4.83 10.85
C ILE A 278 11.08 -6.24 10.63
N ASP A 279 11.20 -7.05 11.68
CA ASP A 279 11.67 -8.43 11.58
C ASP A 279 10.79 -9.27 10.65
N LYS A 280 9.46 -9.14 10.77
CA LYS A 280 8.51 -9.82 9.86
C LYS A 280 8.72 -9.38 8.40
N THR A 281 8.95 -8.09 8.17
CA THR A 281 9.20 -7.55 6.83
C THR A 281 10.47 -8.15 6.22
N VAL A 282 11.54 -8.32 7.00
CA VAL A 282 12.78 -8.98 6.53
C VAL A 282 12.50 -10.38 5.96
N TYR A 283 11.71 -11.20 6.66
CA TYR A 283 11.36 -12.53 6.17
C TYR A 283 10.41 -12.49 4.98
N ASN A 284 9.43 -11.58 4.99
CA ASN A 284 8.51 -11.41 3.88
C ASN A 284 9.23 -11.03 2.58
N GLU A 285 10.20 -10.11 2.64
CA GLU A 285 10.93 -9.68 1.43
C GLU A 285 11.72 -10.83 0.81
N LYS A 286 12.28 -11.75 1.61
CA LYS A 286 12.91 -12.99 1.09
C LYS A 286 11.90 -13.88 0.36
N LEU A 287 10.66 -13.98 0.86
CA LEU A 287 9.60 -14.74 0.19
C LEU A 287 9.14 -14.05 -1.10
N TYR A 288 9.03 -12.73 -1.10
CA TYR A 288 8.67 -11.95 -2.28
C TYR A 288 9.74 -12.04 -3.35
N GLU A 289 11.02 -11.97 -3.00
CA GLU A 289 12.13 -12.19 -3.93
C GLU A 289 12.01 -13.56 -4.62
N LYS A 290 11.81 -14.63 -3.84
CA LYS A 290 11.60 -15.98 -4.40
C LYS A 290 10.36 -16.05 -5.29
N LYS A 291 9.25 -15.42 -4.88
CA LYS A 291 8.03 -15.35 -5.69
C LYS A 291 8.29 -14.64 -7.03
N TYR A 292 8.98 -13.50 -7.02
CA TYR A 292 9.28 -12.75 -8.23
C TYR A 292 10.21 -13.52 -9.16
N ASN A 293 11.21 -14.22 -8.62
CA ASN A 293 12.08 -15.08 -9.42
C ASN A 293 11.30 -16.22 -10.09
N ASN A 294 10.43 -16.92 -9.34
CA ASN A 294 9.57 -17.96 -9.91
C ASN A 294 8.60 -17.41 -10.98
N GLN A 295 8.07 -16.20 -10.78
CA GLN A 295 7.20 -15.54 -11.77
C GLN A 295 7.97 -15.18 -13.03
N LYS A 296 9.19 -14.66 -12.89
CA LYS A 296 10.06 -14.33 -14.01
C LYS A 296 10.44 -15.57 -14.82
N GLU A 297 10.83 -16.66 -14.14
CA GLU A 297 11.12 -17.95 -14.77
C GLU A 297 9.90 -18.46 -15.55
N ALA A 298 8.70 -18.42 -14.97
CA ALA A 298 7.48 -18.83 -15.65
C ALA A 298 7.16 -17.97 -16.89
N ILE A 299 7.42 -16.66 -16.84
CA ILE A 299 7.23 -15.75 -17.98
C ILE A 299 8.27 -16.01 -19.07
N GLU A 300 9.53 -16.27 -18.71
CA GLU A 300 10.61 -16.57 -19.67
C GLU A 300 10.38 -17.92 -20.38
N GLN A 301 9.74 -18.88 -19.71
CA GLN A 301 9.33 -20.16 -20.30
C GLN A 301 8.01 -20.07 -21.09
N ALA A 302 7.28 -18.95 -20.99
CA ALA A 302 6.00 -18.81 -21.67
C ALA A 302 6.21 -18.85 -23.19
N LYS A 303 5.54 -19.79 -23.84
CA LYS A 303 5.57 -19.92 -25.30
C LYS A 303 4.69 -18.84 -25.95
N PRO A 304 4.80 -18.60 -27.28
CA PRO A 304 3.86 -17.74 -27.98
C PRO A 304 2.42 -18.11 -27.63
N LYS A 305 1.54 -17.11 -27.46
CA LYS A 305 0.21 -17.26 -26.87
C LYS A 305 -0.57 -18.50 -27.37
N GLU A 306 -0.58 -18.72 -28.68
CA GLU A 306 -1.26 -19.87 -29.29
C GLU A 306 -0.63 -21.22 -28.87
N GLU A 307 0.69 -21.30 -28.81
CA GLU A 307 1.41 -22.50 -28.39
C GLU A 307 1.22 -22.79 -26.90
N GLN A 308 1.22 -21.75 -26.05
CA GLN A 308 0.92 -21.90 -24.63
C GLN A 308 -0.52 -22.37 -24.40
N GLU A 309 -1.49 -21.80 -25.14
CA GLU A 309 -2.90 -22.20 -25.05
C GLU A 309 -3.11 -23.66 -25.47
N LYS A 310 -2.40 -24.15 -26.50
CA LYS A 310 -2.41 -25.58 -26.88
C LYS A 310 -1.85 -26.46 -25.77
N LEU A 311 -0.67 -26.13 -25.25
CA LEU A 311 -0.02 -26.86 -24.17
C LEU A 311 -0.90 -26.95 -22.91
N ASP A 312 -1.51 -25.84 -22.50
CA ASP A 312 -2.41 -25.80 -21.34
C ASP A 312 -3.65 -26.69 -21.55
N LEU A 313 -4.18 -26.74 -22.78
CA LEU A 313 -5.31 -27.61 -23.13
C LEU A 313 -4.91 -29.09 -23.20
N ILE A 314 -3.72 -29.42 -23.69
CA ILE A 314 -3.17 -30.79 -23.70
C ILE A 314 -3.00 -31.27 -22.24
N ASN A 315 -2.34 -30.49 -21.39
CA ASN A 315 -2.17 -30.79 -19.96
C ASN A 315 -3.53 -30.94 -19.23
N SER A 316 -4.51 -30.11 -19.61
CA SER A 316 -5.88 -30.20 -19.07
C SER A 316 -6.59 -31.48 -19.53
N LEU A 317 -6.35 -31.94 -20.76
CA LEU A 317 -6.90 -33.18 -21.28
C LEU A 317 -6.29 -34.38 -20.57
N GLU A 318 -4.96 -34.38 -20.39
CA GLU A 318 -4.21 -35.40 -19.66
C GLU A 318 -4.72 -35.57 -18.23
N SER A 319 -4.97 -34.45 -17.53
CA SER A 319 -5.48 -34.44 -16.15
C SER A 319 -7.01 -34.45 -16.07
N SER A 320 -7.73 -34.64 -17.18
CA SER A 320 -9.19 -34.60 -17.16
C SER A 320 -9.77 -35.75 -16.34
N GLY A 321 -10.53 -35.39 -15.30
CA GLY A 321 -11.16 -36.33 -14.37
C GLY A 321 -12.66 -36.56 -14.58
N SER A 322 -13.26 -36.04 -15.66
CA SER A 322 -14.67 -36.28 -15.96
C SER A 322 -14.99 -36.16 -17.45
N PHE A 323 -15.96 -36.96 -17.94
CA PHE A 323 -16.38 -36.93 -19.35
C PHE A 323 -16.80 -35.54 -19.81
N LYS A 324 -17.61 -34.83 -19.01
CA LYS A 324 -18.05 -33.45 -19.34
C LYS A 324 -16.87 -32.51 -19.56
N ASN A 325 -15.83 -32.61 -18.72
CA ASN A 325 -14.63 -31.79 -18.86
C ASN A 325 -13.82 -32.20 -20.10
N THR A 326 -13.70 -33.50 -20.35
CA THR A 326 -13.01 -34.02 -21.55
C THR A 326 -13.65 -33.49 -22.84
N HIS A 327 -14.97 -33.55 -22.99
CA HIS A 327 -15.67 -32.97 -24.15
C HIS A 327 -15.39 -31.46 -24.30
N ALA A 328 -15.49 -30.70 -23.20
CA ALA A 328 -15.25 -29.26 -23.25
C ALA A 328 -13.81 -28.89 -23.62
N ILE A 329 -12.82 -29.72 -23.23
CA ILE A 329 -11.42 -29.53 -23.61
C ILE A 329 -11.19 -29.91 -25.07
N VAL A 330 -11.72 -31.05 -25.52
CA VAL A 330 -11.59 -31.49 -26.92
C VAL A 330 -12.28 -30.52 -27.88
N GLU A 331 -13.42 -29.93 -27.51
CA GLU A 331 -14.07 -28.87 -28.30
C GLU A 331 -13.14 -27.67 -28.51
N LYS A 332 -12.36 -27.29 -27.49
CA LYS A 332 -11.39 -26.18 -27.58
C LYS A 332 -10.17 -26.59 -28.40
N LEU A 333 -9.61 -27.78 -28.17
CA LEU A 333 -8.48 -28.31 -28.94
C LEU A 333 -8.83 -28.44 -30.43
N SER A 334 -10.07 -28.83 -30.75
CA SER A 334 -10.55 -28.98 -32.13
C SER A 334 -10.59 -27.68 -32.95
N LYS A 335 -10.41 -26.51 -32.31
CA LYS A 335 -10.33 -25.22 -33.01
C LYS A 335 -8.96 -24.98 -33.66
N TYR A 336 -7.95 -25.75 -33.28
CA TYR A 336 -6.61 -25.65 -33.85
C TYR A 336 -6.42 -26.63 -35.00
N THR A 337 -5.84 -26.14 -36.10
CA THR A 337 -5.66 -26.89 -37.35
C THR A 337 -4.20 -27.24 -37.67
N SER A 338 -3.26 -26.85 -36.81
CA SER A 338 -1.84 -27.10 -36.98
C SER A 338 -1.24 -27.55 -35.66
N TRP A 339 -0.51 -28.66 -35.71
CA TRP A 339 0.06 -29.35 -34.55
C TRP A 339 1.53 -29.67 -34.80
N LYS A 340 2.35 -29.53 -33.77
CA LYS A 340 3.73 -30.03 -33.77
C LYS A 340 3.72 -31.54 -33.56
N TYR A 341 4.77 -32.20 -34.01
CA TYR A 341 4.90 -33.66 -33.88
C TYR A 341 4.81 -34.12 -32.41
N GLU A 342 5.50 -33.40 -31.51
CA GLU A 342 5.47 -33.65 -30.06
C GLU A 342 4.06 -33.53 -29.47
N GLU A 343 3.28 -32.53 -29.89
CA GLU A 343 1.89 -32.32 -29.43
C GLU A 343 0.96 -33.45 -29.91
N LEU A 344 1.18 -33.96 -31.13
CA LEU A 344 0.43 -35.10 -31.66
C LEU A 344 0.73 -36.37 -30.87
N GLU A 345 2.00 -36.59 -30.54
CA GLU A 345 2.42 -37.74 -29.73
C GLU A 345 1.79 -37.71 -28.32
N ASP A 346 1.83 -36.56 -27.65
CA ASP A 346 1.24 -36.36 -26.32
C ASP A 346 -0.28 -36.63 -26.35
N LEU A 347 -0.99 -36.08 -27.34
CA LEU A 347 -2.44 -36.28 -27.47
C LEU A 347 -2.79 -37.76 -27.67
N LEU A 348 -2.07 -38.47 -28.54
CA LEU A 348 -2.29 -39.90 -28.74
C LEU A 348 -1.97 -40.72 -27.49
N GLU A 349 -0.95 -40.35 -26.73
CA GLU A 349 -0.64 -41.01 -25.47
C GLU A 349 -1.76 -40.80 -24.44
N ILE A 350 -2.28 -39.58 -24.33
CA ILE A 350 -3.40 -39.25 -23.45
C ILE A 350 -4.64 -40.10 -23.78
N ALA A 351 -4.93 -40.35 -25.06
CA ALA A 351 -6.03 -41.23 -25.46
C ALA A 351 -5.92 -42.63 -24.88
N LEU A 352 -4.70 -43.16 -24.73
CA LEU A 352 -4.44 -44.52 -24.25
C LEU A 352 -4.33 -44.58 -22.72
N VAL A 353 -3.71 -43.58 -22.11
CA VAL A 353 -3.35 -43.58 -20.69
C VAL A 353 -4.46 -43.00 -19.82
N ASN A 354 -5.14 -41.94 -20.27
CA ASN A 354 -6.22 -41.34 -19.50
C ASN A 354 -7.48 -42.19 -19.64
N THR A 355 -7.88 -42.85 -18.55
CA THR A 355 -9.05 -43.74 -18.52
C THR A 355 -10.35 -43.04 -18.93
N GLN A 356 -10.54 -41.77 -18.58
CA GLN A 356 -11.74 -41.02 -18.97
C GLN A 356 -11.79 -40.84 -20.48
N VAL A 357 -10.67 -40.40 -21.08
CA VAL A 357 -10.55 -40.21 -22.53
C VAL A 357 -10.74 -41.54 -23.27
N TRP A 358 -10.09 -42.61 -22.82
CA TRP A 358 -10.20 -43.94 -23.40
C TRP A 358 -11.64 -44.48 -23.39
N HIS A 359 -12.38 -44.25 -22.28
CA HIS A 359 -13.76 -44.72 -22.15
C HIS A 359 -14.71 -44.07 -23.15
N ILE A 360 -14.51 -42.79 -23.45
CA ILE A 360 -15.37 -42.01 -24.35
C ILE A 360 -14.74 -41.79 -25.73
N LEU A 361 -13.69 -42.55 -26.07
CA LEU A 361 -12.96 -42.38 -27.33
C LEU A 361 -13.86 -42.54 -28.56
N ASN A 362 -14.94 -43.31 -28.44
CA ASN A 362 -15.95 -43.52 -29.48
C ASN A 362 -17.06 -42.47 -29.53
N ASP A 363 -17.08 -41.51 -28.60
CA ASP A 363 -18.06 -40.43 -28.65
C ASP A 363 -17.82 -39.55 -29.89
N PRO A 364 -18.89 -39.03 -30.53
CA PRO A 364 -18.78 -38.48 -31.89
C PRO A 364 -17.76 -37.36 -32.06
N ASP A 365 -17.67 -36.45 -31.10
CA ASP A 365 -16.74 -35.32 -31.10
C ASP A 365 -15.30 -35.75 -30.76
N ILE A 366 -15.14 -36.65 -29.78
CA ILE A 366 -13.84 -37.19 -29.37
C ILE A 366 -13.23 -38.04 -30.49
N LYS A 367 -14.00 -38.96 -31.05
CA LYS A 367 -13.60 -39.82 -32.16
C LYS A 367 -13.16 -38.99 -33.36
N LYS A 368 -13.97 -37.98 -33.73
CA LYS A 368 -13.66 -37.09 -34.84
C LYS A 368 -12.36 -36.32 -34.61
N PHE A 369 -12.12 -35.84 -33.39
CA PHE A 369 -10.88 -35.15 -33.04
C PHE A 369 -9.66 -36.08 -33.18
N TYR A 370 -9.68 -37.27 -32.61
CA TYR A 370 -8.55 -38.20 -32.68
C TYR A 370 -8.32 -38.77 -34.09
N GLN A 371 -9.37 -39.00 -34.87
CA GLN A 371 -9.23 -39.34 -36.29
C GLN A 371 -8.52 -38.23 -37.06
N TYR A 372 -8.90 -36.97 -36.81
CA TYR A 372 -8.23 -35.82 -37.41
C TYR A 372 -6.74 -35.76 -37.02
N LEU A 373 -6.37 -36.00 -35.75
CA LEU A 373 -4.97 -36.03 -35.33
C LEU A 373 -4.17 -37.14 -36.03
N ILE A 374 -4.75 -38.33 -36.17
CA ILE A 374 -4.13 -39.46 -36.87
C ILE A 374 -3.90 -39.13 -38.36
N GLU A 375 -4.85 -38.45 -39.01
CA GLU A 375 -4.70 -37.99 -40.39
C GLU A 375 -3.54 -36.99 -40.55
N GLN A 376 -3.30 -36.13 -39.54
CA GLN A 376 -2.21 -35.15 -39.57
C GLN A 376 -0.80 -35.77 -39.50
N LEU A 377 -0.65 -36.96 -38.92
CA LEU A 377 0.65 -37.65 -38.79
C LEU A 377 1.21 -38.16 -40.13
N GLY A 378 0.37 -38.32 -41.15
CA GLY A 378 0.77 -38.82 -42.47
C GLY A 378 1.36 -40.23 -42.45
N SER A 379 1.93 -40.67 -43.58
CA SER A 379 2.43 -42.04 -43.80
C SER A 379 3.86 -42.30 -43.30
N ASN A 380 4.50 -41.34 -42.62
CA ASN A 380 5.90 -41.40 -42.22
C ASN A 380 6.05 -41.34 -40.69
N THR A 381 5.33 -42.22 -40.00
CA THR A 381 5.25 -42.31 -38.55
C THR A 381 6.31 -43.27 -38.00
N ASP A 382 6.99 -42.88 -36.91
CA ASP A 382 7.92 -43.77 -36.20
C ASP A 382 7.18 -45.00 -35.64
N GLU A 383 7.91 -46.10 -35.48
CA GLU A 383 7.37 -47.41 -35.06
C GLU A 383 6.58 -47.32 -33.73
N LEU A 384 7.01 -46.44 -32.83
CA LEU A 384 6.42 -46.23 -31.51
C LEU A 384 5.06 -45.50 -31.53
N ILE A 385 4.85 -44.57 -32.48
CA ILE A 385 3.56 -43.90 -32.67
C ILE A 385 2.60 -44.80 -33.43
N ARG A 386 3.11 -45.62 -34.35
CA ARG A 386 2.30 -46.56 -35.11
C ARG A 386 1.51 -47.51 -34.20
N ASP A 387 2.15 -48.06 -33.17
CA ASP A 387 1.49 -48.89 -32.16
C ASP A 387 0.37 -48.12 -31.43
N LYS A 388 0.61 -46.86 -31.06
CA LYS A 388 -0.40 -46.01 -30.40
C LYS A 388 -1.61 -45.80 -31.31
N VAL A 389 -1.37 -45.51 -32.60
CA VAL A 389 -2.41 -45.31 -33.62
C VAL A 389 -3.22 -46.58 -33.85
N GLU A 390 -2.57 -47.74 -34.00
CA GLU A 390 -3.24 -49.03 -34.22
C GLU A 390 -4.17 -49.38 -33.04
N ASN A 391 -3.75 -49.15 -31.80
CA ASN A 391 -4.59 -49.36 -30.61
C ASN A 391 -5.82 -48.45 -30.58
N ILE A 392 -5.66 -47.17 -30.94
CA ILE A 392 -6.77 -46.22 -31.02
C ILE A 392 -7.73 -46.59 -32.15
N GLN A 393 -7.21 -47.02 -33.31
CA GLN A 393 -8.02 -47.46 -34.44
C GLN A 393 -8.81 -48.73 -34.13
N GLN A 394 -8.20 -49.72 -33.47
CA GLN A 394 -8.91 -50.91 -32.99
C GLN A 394 -10.06 -50.53 -32.04
N LYS A 395 -9.84 -49.57 -31.15
CA LYS A 395 -10.87 -49.05 -30.25
C LYS A 395 -12.02 -48.37 -31.00
N PHE A 396 -11.76 -47.79 -32.17
CA PHE A 396 -12.81 -47.21 -33.02
C PHE A 396 -13.68 -48.25 -33.73
N GLU A 397 -13.18 -49.46 -33.91
CA GLU A 397 -13.86 -50.58 -34.57
C GLU A 397 -14.60 -51.49 -33.58
N SER A 398 -14.21 -51.47 -32.30
CA SER A 398 -14.90 -52.11 -31.17
C SER A 398 -16.07 -51.28 -30.66
#